data_AF-A0A356QWL3-F1
#
_entry.id   AF-A0A356QWL3-F1
#
_cell.length_a   1.000
_cell.length_b   1.000
_cell.length_c   1.000
_cell.angle_alpha   90.00
_cell.angle_beta   90.00
_cell.angle_gamma   90.00
#
_symmetry.space_group_name_H-M   'P 1'
#
loop_
_entity.id
_entity.type
_entity.pdbx_description
1 polymer ?
#
loop_
_entity_poly.entity_id
_entity_poly.type
_entity_poly.pdbx_seq_one_letter_code
_entity_poly.pdbx_strand_id
1 'polypeptide(L)'
;MRYRPLGDTGIDVSVICLGTMTWGEQNTREEGFAQMDHALAHGINFFDTAEMYPVDVRPETYGHTEIIIGEWLSERQCRSDVILASKVCGPGRHHIRDGDCRFTRKTIHAACEDSLKRLRTDYLDLYQLHWPDRGWTDFKDLGQTEAIDDTGADRAETLAALDELMQAGKIRSWGISNESAWGTMDFVARADASG
;
A
#
# COMPACT_ATOMS: atom_id res chain seq x y z
N MET A 1 -11.26 -17.89 12.90
CA MET A 1 -11.22 -17.04 11.68
C MET A 1 -11.42 -17.89 10.42
N ARG A 2 -11.93 -17.32 9.32
CA ARG A 2 -11.91 -17.95 7.98
C ARG A 2 -10.82 -17.28 7.14
N TYR A 3 -10.12 -18.06 6.33
CA TYR A 3 -9.07 -17.59 5.43
C TYR A 3 -9.44 -17.88 3.98
N ARG A 4 -8.89 -17.08 3.06
CA ARG A 4 -9.01 -17.26 1.61
C ARG A 4 -7.67 -16.94 0.93
N PRO A 5 -7.37 -17.59 -0.20
CA PRO A 5 -6.21 -17.21 -0.99
C PRO A 5 -6.40 -15.79 -1.54
N LEU A 6 -5.33 -15.00 -1.48
CA LEU A 6 -5.24 -13.68 -2.09
C LEU A 6 -4.87 -13.87 -3.57
N GLY A 7 -5.88 -13.99 -4.43
CA GLY A 7 -5.66 -14.25 -5.85
C GLY A 7 -4.88 -15.55 -6.06
N ASP A 8 -3.83 -15.48 -6.87
CA ASP A 8 -2.89 -16.55 -7.18
C ASP A 8 -1.52 -16.41 -6.47
N THR A 9 -1.40 -15.48 -5.53
CA THR A 9 -0.14 -15.17 -4.80
C THR A 9 0.37 -16.30 -3.90
N GLY A 10 -0.50 -17.28 -3.59
CA GLY A 10 -0.21 -18.31 -2.58
C GLY A 10 -0.25 -17.81 -1.12
N ILE A 11 -0.72 -16.58 -0.89
CA ILE A 11 -0.89 -15.99 0.45
C ILE A 11 -2.34 -16.19 0.91
N ASP A 12 -2.54 -16.78 2.09
CA ASP A 12 -3.87 -16.89 2.71
C ASP A 12 -4.14 -15.74 3.67
N VAL A 13 -5.18 -14.96 3.38
CA VAL A 13 -5.61 -13.80 4.18
C VAL A 13 -6.91 -14.09 4.93
N SER A 14 -7.05 -13.53 6.12
CA SER A 14 -8.31 -13.52 6.85
C SER A 14 -9.38 -12.78 6.05
N VAL A 15 -10.61 -13.30 6.05
CA VAL A 15 -11.73 -12.67 5.31
C VAL A 15 -12.12 -11.29 5.84
N ILE A 16 -11.61 -10.91 7.01
CA ILE A 16 -11.67 -9.57 7.58
C ILE A 16 -10.24 -9.02 7.57
N CYS A 17 -10.06 -7.80 7.09
CA CYS A 17 -8.81 -7.06 7.12
C CYS A 17 -8.89 -5.94 8.16
N LEU A 18 -7.81 -5.72 8.92
CA LEU A 18 -7.70 -4.59 9.83
C LEU A 18 -7.17 -3.36 9.08
N GLY A 19 -8.05 -2.40 8.80
CA GLY A 19 -7.67 -1.09 8.29
C GLY A 19 -7.16 -0.17 9.41
N THR A 20 -6.16 0.66 9.12
CA THR A 20 -5.35 1.31 10.17
C THR A 20 -5.28 2.84 10.07
N MET A 21 -6.01 3.43 9.12
CA MET A 21 -5.81 4.82 8.67
C MET A 21 -6.08 5.92 9.72
N THR A 22 -6.53 5.59 10.92
CA THR A 22 -6.86 6.56 11.98
C THR A 22 -5.75 6.69 13.03
N TRP A 23 -4.73 5.82 12.99
CA TRP A 23 -3.71 5.73 14.03
C TRP A 23 -2.64 6.80 13.84
N GLY A 24 -2.39 7.59 14.90
CA GLY A 24 -1.53 8.77 14.85
C GLY A 24 -2.29 10.07 14.56
N GLU A 25 -3.62 9.99 14.42
CA GLU A 25 -4.54 11.12 14.32
C GLU A 25 -5.68 11.00 15.35
N GLN A 26 -6.69 10.20 15.01
CA GLN A 26 -7.88 10.01 15.84
C GLN A 26 -7.63 8.99 16.94
N ASN A 27 -6.71 8.05 16.70
CA ASN A 27 -6.31 7.05 17.65
C ASN A 27 -4.87 7.26 18.11
N THR A 28 -4.65 7.03 19.40
CA THR A 28 -3.30 6.99 19.96
C THR A 28 -2.57 5.72 19.54
N ARG A 29 -1.27 5.69 19.79
CA ARG A 29 -0.44 4.51 19.64
C ARG A 29 -0.98 3.33 20.45
N GLU A 30 -1.33 3.54 21.71
CA GLU A 30 -1.80 2.50 22.62
C GLU A 30 -3.15 1.91 22.16
N GLU A 31 -4.03 2.74 21.61
CA GLU A 31 -5.28 2.28 21.00
C GLU A 31 -5.02 1.46 19.73
N GLY A 32 -4.10 1.89 18.87
CA GLY A 32 -3.66 1.10 17.71
C GLY A 32 -3.09 -0.27 18.12
N PHE A 33 -2.24 -0.30 19.16
CA PHE A 33 -1.68 -1.53 19.71
C PHE A 33 -2.79 -2.46 20.23
N ALA A 34 -3.74 -1.93 20.99
CA ALA A 34 -4.86 -2.70 21.50
C ALA A 34 -5.72 -3.28 20.36
N GLN A 35 -5.94 -2.53 19.28
CA GLN A 35 -6.65 -3.01 18.09
C GLN A 35 -5.89 -4.14 17.38
N MET A 36 -4.57 -3.99 17.19
CA MET A 36 -3.73 -5.02 16.57
C MET A 36 -3.64 -6.30 17.42
N ASP A 37 -3.43 -6.16 18.74
CA ASP A 37 -3.42 -7.27 19.69
C ASP A 37 -4.78 -8.01 19.67
N HIS A 38 -5.89 -7.27 19.65
CA HIS A 38 -7.23 -7.85 19.57
C HIS A 38 -7.48 -8.57 18.23
N ALA A 39 -7.04 -7.99 17.11
CA ALA A 39 -7.20 -8.57 15.79
C ALA A 39 -6.45 -9.91 15.67
N LEU A 40 -5.17 -9.95 16.07
CA LEU A 40 -4.38 -11.18 16.07
C LEU A 40 -4.97 -12.25 16.99
N ALA A 41 -5.43 -11.86 18.20
CA ALA A 41 -6.06 -12.81 19.13
C ALA A 41 -7.33 -13.48 18.56
N HIS A 42 -7.99 -12.86 17.58
CA HIS A 42 -9.15 -13.41 16.87
C HIS A 42 -8.81 -14.05 15.52
N GLY A 43 -7.52 -14.16 15.22
CA GLY A 43 -6.98 -14.78 14.00
C GLY A 43 -7.03 -13.89 12.76
N ILE A 44 -7.28 -12.58 12.89
CA ILE A 44 -7.10 -11.65 11.77
C ILE A 44 -5.61 -11.54 11.51
N ASN A 45 -5.15 -11.95 10.32
CA ASN A 45 -3.76 -11.85 9.92
C ASN A 45 -3.52 -10.74 8.90
N PHE A 46 -4.56 -10.19 8.25
CA PHE A 46 -4.39 -9.25 7.15
C PHE A 46 -4.58 -7.80 7.61
N PHE A 47 -3.49 -7.01 7.59
CA PHE A 47 -3.46 -5.63 8.07
C PHE A 47 -3.11 -4.68 6.91
N ASP A 48 -3.85 -3.58 6.77
CA ASP A 48 -3.71 -2.62 5.67
C ASP A 48 -3.34 -1.22 6.18
N THR A 49 -2.24 -0.68 5.65
CA THR A 49 -1.76 0.69 5.90
C THR A 49 -1.36 1.38 4.58
N ALA A 50 -0.81 2.59 4.61
CA ALA A 50 -0.24 3.31 3.47
C ALA A 50 0.78 4.34 3.96
N GLU A 51 1.74 4.74 3.11
CA GLU A 51 2.76 5.71 3.50
C GLU A 51 2.19 7.07 3.95
N MET A 52 1.03 7.46 3.43
CA MET A 52 0.36 8.72 3.77
C MET A 52 -0.46 8.68 5.04
N TYR A 53 -0.74 7.50 5.60
CA TYR A 53 -1.64 7.40 6.74
C TYR A 53 -1.00 8.02 7.99
N PRO A 54 -1.81 8.70 8.83
CA PRO A 54 -3.28 8.65 8.90
C PRO A 54 -4.06 9.57 7.94
N VAL A 55 -5.39 9.40 7.89
CA VAL A 55 -6.33 10.32 7.21
C VAL A 55 -6.39 11.68 7.92
N ASP A 56 -6.85 12.72 7.20
CA ASP A 56 -6.50 14.14 7.42
C ASP A 56 -5.02 14.44 7.11
N VAL A 57 -4.63 13.95 5.93
CA VAL A 57 -3.26 13.84 5.43
C VAL A 57 -2.58 15.21 5.38
N ARG A 58 -1.59 15.40 6.24
CA ARG A 58 -0.78 16.62 6.35
C ARG A 58 0.70 16.28 6.62
N PRO A 59 1.63 17.21 6.36
CA PRO A 59 3.06 16.98 6.54
C PRO A 59 3.43 16.46 7.94
N GLU A 60 2.75 16.96 8.97
CA GLU A 60 3.07 16.70 10.37
C GLU A 60 2.73 15.27 10.82
N THR A 61 1.83 14.59 10.13
CA THR A 61 1.38 13.23 10.50
C THR A 61 1.71 12.17 9.47
N TYR A 62 2.29 12.56 8.33
CA TYR A 62 2.71 11.65 7.27
C TYR A 62 3.52 10.44 7.79
N GLY A 63 3.02 9.24 7.54
CA GLY A 63 3.67 7.97 7.92
C GLY A 63 3.51 7.57 9.38
N HIS A 64 2.78 8.33 10.22
CA HIS A 64 2.59 7.99 11.63
C HIS A 64 1.96 6.62 11.83
N THR A 65 1.00 6.24 10.99
CA THR A 65 0.36 4.92 11.09
C THR A 65 1.38 3.78 10.90
N GLU A 66 2.29 3.90 9.92
CA GLU A 66 3.36 2.92 9.71
C GLU A 66 4.35 2.89 10.87
N ILE A 67 4.68 4.04 11.46
CA ILE A 67 5.55 4.11 12.64
C ILE A 67 4.92 3.35 13.82
N ILE A 68 3.62 3.56 14.07
CA ILE A 68 2.88 2.87 15.14
C ILE A 68 2.86 1.36 14.89
N ILE A 69 2.57 0.92 13.66
CA ILE A 69 2.62 -0.51 13.30
C ILE A 69 4.02 -1.08 13.53
N GLY A 70 5.07 -0.38 13.08
CA GLY A 70 6.44 -0.85 13.22
C GLY A 70 6.92 -0.96 14.66
N GLU A 71 6.50 -0.05 15.52
CA GLU A 71 6.72 -0.16 16.97
C GLU A 71 6.02 -1.37 17.56
N TRP A 72 4.76 -1.62 17.18
CA TRP A 72 4.02 -2.78 17.65
C TRP A 72 4.65 -4.10 17.20
N LEU A 73 5.05 -4.20 15.92
CA LEU A 73 5.76 -5.36 15.38
C LEU A 73 7.08 -5.61 16.14
N SER A 74 7.82 -4.54 16.43
CA SER A 74 9.07 -4.61 17.20
C SER A 74 8.85 -5.04 18.65
N GLU A 75 7.75 -4.64 19.29
CA GLU A 75 7.48 -5.03 20.67
C GLU A 75 6.91 -6.44 20.79
N ARG A 76 6.02 -6.83 19.87
CA ARG A 76 5.33 -8.13 19.93
C ARG A 76 6.10 -9.25 19.25
N GLN A 77 7.07 -8.94 18.38
CA GLN A 77 7.88 -9.91 17.65
C GLN A 77 7.02 -10.91 16.84
N CYS A 78 5.92 -10.44 16.26
CA CYS A 78 4.91 -11.26 15.57
C CYS A 78 4.84 -11.01 14.05
N ARG A 79 5.91 -10.49 13.45
CA ARG A 79 5.92 -10.12 12.02
C ARG A 79 5.51 -11.27 11.09
N SER A 80 5.90 -12.50 11.39
CA SER A 80 5.54 -13.69 10.61
C SER A 80 4.05 -14.07 10.69
N ASP A 81 3.33 -13.58 11.70
CA ASP A 81 1.92 -13.89 11.94
C ASP A 81 0.99 -12.92 11.21
N VAL A 82 1.55 -11.84 10.63
CA VAL A 82 0.82 -10.76 9.97
C VAL A 82 1.15 -10.75 8.48
N ILE A 83 0.10 -10.75 7.66
CA ILE A 83 0.15 -10.36 6.25
C ILE A 83 -0.02 -8.85 6.20
N LEU A 84 1.06 -8.14 5.91
CA LEU A 84 1.10 -6.68 5.97
C LEU A 84 1.05 -6.06 4.58
N ALA A 85 0.03 -5.25 4.33
CA ALA A 85 -0.08 -4.44 3.13
C ALA A 85 0.23 -2.97 3.39
N SER A 86 1.04 -2.35 2.51
CA SER A 86 1.17 -0.89 2.43
C SER A 86 0.99 -0.40 1.00
N LYS A 87 0.98 0.92 0.81
CA LYS A 87 0.67 1.56 -0.47
C LYS A 87 1.56 2.77 -0.74
N VAL A 88 1.95 2.93 -1.99
CA VAL A 88 2.59 4.14 -2.53
C VAL A 88 1.54 5.09 -3.09
N CYS A 89 1.60 6.35 -2.70
CA CYS A 89 0.71 7.40 -3.14
C CYS A 89 0.93 7.72 -4.62
N GLY A 90 -0.18 7.92 -5.33
CA GLY A 90 -0.17 8.61 -6.61
C GLY A 90 -0.02 10.14 -6.44
N PRO A 91 -0.03 10.90 -7.54
CA PRO A 91 0.08 12.36 -7.54
C PRO A 91 -1.10 13.06 -6.85
N GLY A 92 -0.93 14.35 -6.53
CA GLY A 92 -1.99 15.21 -5.98
C GLY A 92 -1.77 15.67 -4.52
N ARG A 93 -0.69 15.23 -3.87
CA ARG A 93 -0.31 15.65 -2.51
C ARG A 93 1.02 16.39 -2.53
N HIS A 94 1.00 17.71 -2.47
CA HIS A 94 2.19 18.57 -2.61
C HIS A 94 3.28 18.32 -1.55
N HIS A 95 2.91 17.85 -0.35
CA HIS A 95 3.86 17.61 0.73
C HIS A 95 4.49 16.21 0.68
N ILE A 96 4.01 15.33 -0.19
CA ILE A 96 4.62 14.01 -0.40
C ILE A 96 5.54 14.15 -1.61
N ARG A 97 6.86 14.02 -1.39
CA ARG A 97 7.89 14.12 -2.44
C ARG A 97 7.73 15.36 -3.33
N ASP A 98 7.43 16.51 -2.71
CA ASP A 98 7.20 17.80 -3.39
C ASP A 98 6.13 17.74 -4.51
N GLY A 99 5.19 16.78 -4.41
CA GLY A 99 4.13 16.55 -5.38
C GLY A 99 4.48 15.59 -6.52
N ASP A 100 5.75 15.19 -6.68
CA ASP A 100 6.17 14.21 -7.71
C ASP A 100 5.97 12.78 -7.19
N CYS A 101 4.72 12.32 -7.26
CA CYS A 101 4.31 10.98 -6.86
C CYS A 101 3.86 10.13 -8.06
N ARG A 102 4.39 10.39 -9.26
CA ARG A 102 4.23 9.48 -10.40
C ARG A 102 4.93 8.16 -10.11
N PHE A 103 4.42 7.07 -10.66
CA PHE A 103 4.89 5.70 -10.42
C PHE A 103 6.17 5.35 -11.19
N THR A 104 7.13 6.27 -11.22
CA THR A 104 8.47 6.02 -11.74
C THR A 104 9.22 5.04 -10.84
N ARG A 105 10.24 4.40 -11.38
CA ARG A 105 11.13 3.50 -10.64
C ARG A 105 11.71 4.18 -9.40
N LYS A 106 12.13 5.45 -9.53
CA LYS A 106 12.67 6.24 -8.42
C LYS A 106 11.65 6.37 -7.29
N THR A 107 10.42 6.75 -7.60
CA THR A 107 9.36 6.99 -6.62
C THR A 107 8.96 5.71 -5.90
N ILE A 108 8.72 4.62 -6.65
CA ILE A 108 8.30 3.33 -6.12
C ILE A 108 9.34 2.78 -5.13
N HIS A 109 10.62 2.79 -5.52
CA HIS A 109 11.70 2.32 -4.66
C HIS A 109 11.83 3.19 -3.40
N ALA A 110 11.87 4.52 -3.55
CA ALA A 110 12.00 5.42 -2.41
C ALA A 110 10.84 5.27 -1.40
N ALA A 111 9.60 5.21 -1.89
CA ALA A 111 8.42 5.02 -1.06
C ALA A 111 8.43 3.67 -0.31
N CYS A 112 8.86 2.60 -0.99
CA CYS A 112 8.94 1.27 -0.38
C CYS A 112 9.99 1.24 0.73
N GLU A 113 11.20 1.76 0.47
CA GLU A 113 12.27 1.82 1.48
C GLU A 113 11.85 2.60 2.73
N ASP A 114 11.24 3.77 2.51
CA ASP A 114 10.80 4.63 3.61
C ASP A 114 9.69 3.96 4.43
N SER A 115 8.79 3.23 3.76
CA SER A 115 7.72 2.46 4.42
C SER A 115 8.28 1.31 5.24
N LEU A 116 9.18 0.50 4.67
CA LEU A 116 9.86 -0.59 5.37
C LEU A 116 10.62 -0.09 6.61
N LYS A 117 11.29 1.06 6.50
CA LYS A 117 11.97 1.71 7.63
C LYS A 117 11.00 2.12 8.75
N ARG A 118 9.87 2.75 8.40
CA ARG A 118 8.84 3.13 9.40
C ARG A 118 8.22 1.89 10.06
N LEU A 119 7.93 0.87 9.25
CA LEU A 119 7.36 -0.41 9.67
C LEU A 119 8.34 -1.34 10.40
N ARG A 120 9.63 -0.99 10.42
CA ARG A 120 10.71 -1.77 11.06
C ARG A 120 10.69 -3.24 10.65
N THR A 121 10.52 -3.48 9.36
CA THR A 121 10.51 -4.81 8.75
C THR A 121 11.21 -4.76 7.39
N ASP A 122 11.73 -5.89 6.94
CA ASP A 122 12.48 -5.99 5.69
C ASP A 122 11.60 -6.27 4.47
N TYR A 123 10.32 -6.60 4.68
CA TYR A 123 9.40 -6.92 3.58
C TYR A 123 7.94 -6.54 3.85
N LEU A 124 7.20 -6.32 2.78
CA LEU A 124 5.73 -6.27 2.74
C LEU A 124 5.17 -7.53 2.07
N ASP A 125 4.04 -8.03 2.55
CA ASP A 125 3.37 -9.15 1.89
C ASP A 125 2.62 -8.70 0.64
N LEU A 126 2.07 -7.48 0.67
CA LEU A 126 1.38 -6.86 -0.46
C LEU A 126 1.75 -5.37 -0.55
N TYR A 127 2.20 -4.91 -1.71
CA TYR A 127 2.46 -3.49 -1.95
C TYR A 127 1.57 -2.94 -3.06
N GLN A 128 0.83 -1.86 -2.78
CA GLN A 128 -0.21 -1.39 -3.68
C GLN A 128 0.08 -0.01 -4.25
N LEU A 129 -0.25 0.19 -5.53
CA LEU A 129 -0.39 1.52 -6.11
C LEU A 129 -1.69 2.14 -5.58
N HIS A 130 -1.61 3.20 -4.76
CA HIS A 130 -2.76 3.65 -3.95
C HIS A 130 -3.88 4.29 -4.78
N TRP A 131 -3.54 5.06 -5.81
CA TRP A 131 -4.47 5.51 -6.85
C TRP A 131 -3.69 5.77 -8.14
N PRO A 132 -4.32 5.73 -9.32
CA PRO A 132 -3.63 5.88 -10.59
C PRO A 132 -2.88 7.22 -10.70
N ASP A 133 -1.72 7.20 -11.33
CA ASP A 133 -0.97 8.42 -11.66
C ASP A 133 -1.32 8.99 -13.05
N ARG A 134 -2.16 8.28 -13.80
CA ARG A 134 -2.85 8.79 -14.99
C ARG A 134 -4.00 9.72 -14.58
N GLY A 135 -3.77 11.03 -14.59
CA GLY A 135 -4.78 12.09 -14.46
C GLY A 135 -6.03 11.78 -13.60
N TRP A 136 -5.83 11.23 -12.40
CA TRP A 136 -6.92 10.79 -11.53
C TRP A 136 -7.68 12.00 -11.00
N THR A 137 -8.98 12.05 -11.29
CA THR A 137 -9.89 13.05 -10.78
C THR A 137 -10.46 12.59 -9.44
N ASP A 138 -10.58 13.55 -8.52
CA ASP A 138 -11.06 13.38 -7.14
C ASP A 138 -12.18 12.32 -7.06
N PHE A 139 -12.13 11.43 -6.05
CA PHE A 139 -12.96 10.20 -5.86
C PHE A 139 -14.49 10.37 -5.95
N LYS A 140 -14.94 11.58 -6.25
CA LYS A 140 -16.32 12.01 -6.49
C LYS A 140 -16.79 11.67 -7.91
N ASP A 141 -15.89 11.56 -8.88
CA ASP A 141 -16.22 11.33 -10.29
C ASP A 141 -15.80 9.93 -10.80
N LEU A 142 -16.13 8.88 -10.01
CA LEU A 142 -15.85 7.46 -10.33
C LEU A 142 -16.48 6.95 -11.65
N GLY A 143 -17.24 7.79 -12.34
CA GLY A 143 -17.87 7.52 -13.64
C GLY A 143 -17.34 8.35 -14.79
N GLN A 144 -16.17 9.00 -14.67
CA GLN A 144 -15.60 9.79 -15.77
C GLN A 144 -15.38 8.94 -17.02
N THR A 145 -16.10 9.30 -18.08
CA THR A 145 -16.02 8.69 -19.42
C THR A 145 -15.17 9.50 -20.40
N GLU A 146 -14.72 10.68 -19.98
CA GLU A 146 -13.85 11.53 -20.80
C GLU A 146 -12.43 10.96 -20.83
N ALA A 147 -11.73 11.16 -21.94
CA ALA A 147 -10.35 10.71 -22.08
C ALA A 147 -9.47 11.47 -21.07
N ILE A 148 -8.97 10.75 -20.07
CA ILE A 148 -7.93 11.25 -19.17
C ILE A 148 -6.60 11.16 -19.94
N ASP A 149 -5.90 12.29 -20.07
CA ASP A 149 -4.55 12.29 -20.65
C ASP A 149 -3.62 11.44 -19.77
N ASP A 150 -2.97 10.45 -20.38
CA ASP A 150 -2.08 9.53 -19.68
C ASP A 150 -0.75 10.22 -19.39
N THR A 151 -0.79 11.04 -18.34
CA THR A 151 0.34 11.79 -17.78
C THR A 151 1.12 11.00 -16.74
N GLY A 152 0.76 9.73 -16.54
CA GLY A 152 1.41 8.82 -15.61
C GLY A 152 2.84 8.48 -16.03
N ALA A 153 3.53 7.76 -15.15
CA ALA A 153 4.78 7.13 -15.52
C ALA A 153 4.58 6.09 -16.63
N ASP A 154 5.66 5.72 -17.32
CA ASP A 154 5.61 4.58 -18.21
C ASP A 154 5.25 3.33 -17.39
N ARG A 155 4.16 2.66 -17.78
CA ARG A 155 3.69 1.43 -17.12
C ARG A 155 4.71 0.31 -17.21
N ALA A 156 5.53 0.26 -18.28
CA ALA A 156 6.62 -0.71 -18.35
C ALA A 156 7.69 -0.43 -17.29
N GLU A 157 8.00 0.84 -17.03
CA GLU A 157 8.89 1.25 -15.93
C GLU A 157 8.28 0.93 -14.56
N THR A 158 6.98 1.18 -14.40
CA THR A 158 6.22 0.88 -13.17
C THR A 158 6.29 -0.61 -12.83
N LEU A 159 5.98 -1.48 -13.81
CA LEU A 159 6.01 -2.93 -13.64
C LEU A 159 7.44 -3.43 -13.35
N ALA A 160 8.44 -2.95 -14.09
CA ALA A 160 9.83 -3.31 -13.85
C ALA A 160 10.29 -2.92 -12.44
N ALA A 161 9.86 -1.75 -11.92
CA ALA A 161 10.19 -1.33 -10.57
C ALA A 161 9.56 -2.22 -9.49
N LEU A 162 8.32 -2.68 -9.69
CA LEU A 162 7.65 -3.63 -8.80
C LEU A 162 8.34 -5.00 -8.82
N ASP A 163 8.70 -5.50 -10.00
CA ASP A 163 9.44 -6.75 -10.16
C ASP A 163 10.82 -6.70 -9.50
N GLU A 164 11.54 -5.59 -9.62
CA GLU A 164 12.82 -5.40 -8.93
C GLU A 164 12.65 -5.46 -7.40
N LEU A 165 11.58 -4.87 -6.85
CA LEU A 165 11.28 -4.97 -5.41
C LEU A 165 10.90 -6.40 -5.00
N MET A 166 10.20 -7.13 -5.85
CA MET A 166 9.89 -8.56 -5.63
C MET A 166 11.16 -9.40 -5.63
N GLN A 167 12.04 -9.23 -6.62
CA GLN A 167 13.32 -9.92 -6.73
C GLN A 167 14.25 -9.60 -5.56
N ALA A 168 14.21 -8.36 -5.06
CA ALA A 168 14.94 -7.94 -3.86
C ALA A 168 14.35 -8.49 -2.55
N GLY A 169 13.19 -9.16 -2.58
CA GLY A 169 12.51 -9.70 -1.41
C GLY A 169 11.83 -8.63 -0.53
N LYS A 170 11.73 -7.39 -1.02
CA LYS A 170 11.16 -6.24 -0.29
C LYS A 170 9.63 -6.26 -0.31
N ILE A 171 9.05 -6.85 -1.35
CA ILE A 171 7.61 -7.10 -1.45
C ILE A 171 7.41 -8.54 -1.92
N ARG A 172 6.38 -9.22 -1.43
CA ARG A 172 6.05 -10.59 -1.89
C ARG A 172 5.05 -10.62 -3.03
N SER A 173 4.19 -9.61 -3.09
CA SER A 173 3.19 -9.43 -4.14
C SER A 173 2.86 -7.94 -4.26
N TRP A 174 2.26 -7.55 -5.37
CA TRP A 174 1.78 -6.18 -5.57
C TRP A 174 0.31 -6.17 -6.02
N GLY A 175 -0.30 -4.99 -5.92
CA GLY A 175 -1.66 -4.77 -6.38
C GLY A 175 -1.93 -3.31 -6.74
N ILE A 176 -3.17 -3.05 -7.13
CA ILE A 176 -3.65 -1.71 -7.47
C ILE A 176 -4.85 -1.37 -6.60
N SER A 177 -4.98 -0.09 -6.28
CA SER A 177 -6.12 0.47 -5.56
C SER A 177 -6.67 1.64 -6.35
N ASN A 178 -7.98 1.84 -6.25
CA ASN A 178 -8.69 2.92 -6.93
C ASN A 178 -8.46 2.97 -8.46
N GLU A 179 -8.24 1.81 -9.09
CA GLU A 179 -8.22 1.71 -10.55
C GLU A 179 -9.63 1.50 -11.12
N SER A 180 -9.83 1.92 -12.36
CA SER A 180 -10.92 1.47 -13.21
C SER A 180 -10.69 0.04 -13.73
N ALA A 181 -11.76 -0.55 -14.27
CA ALA A 181 -11.68 -1.85 -14.94
C ALA A 181 -10.70 -1.83 -16.13
N TRP A 182 -10.63 -0.71 -16.86
CA TRP A 182 -9.72 -0.56 -17.99
C TRP A 182 -8.26 -0.62 -17.55
N GLY A 183 -7.85 0.17 -16.56
CA GLY A 183 -6.44 0.20 -16.18
C GLY A 183 -6.05 -1.06 -15.42
N THR A 184 -6.98 -1.70 -14.70
CA THR A 184 -6.78 -3.07 -14.18
C THR A 184 -6.43 -4.04 -15.31
N MET A 185 -7.23 -4.08 -16.39
CA MET A 185 -6.96 -4.97 -17.52
C MET A 185 -5.69 -4.60 -18.30
N ASP A 186 -5.34 -3.30 -18.36
CA ASP A 186 -4.07 -2.86 -18.95
C ASP A 186 -2.86 -3.34 -18.14
N PHE A 187 -2.91 -3.28 -16.80
CA PHE A 187 -1.88 -3.87 -15.94
C PHE A 187 -1.75 -5.38 -16.15
N VAL A 188 -2.88 -6.12 -16.18
CA VAL A 188 -2.89 -7.56 -16.45
C VAL A 188 -2.27 -7.88 -17.81
N ALA A 189 -2.72 -7.21 -18.87
CA ALA A 189 -2.23 -7.47 -20.23
C ALA A 189 -0.73 -7.19 -20.39
N ARG A 190 -0.20 -6.17 -19.69
CA ARG A 190 1.23 -5.83 -19.71
C ARG A 190 2.07 -6.78 -18.86
N ALA A 191 1.56 -7.23 -17.71
CA ALA A 191 2.20 -8.24 -16.90
C ALA A 191 2.31 -9.57 -17.68
N ASP A 192 1.20 -10.04 -18.28
CA ASP A 192 1.18 -11.25 -19.12
C ASP A 192 2.18 -11.18 -20.29
N ALA A 193 2.37 -9.99 -20.86
CA ALA A 193 3.32 -9.77 -21.96
C ALA A 193 4.79 -9.75 -21.49
N SER A 194 5.04 -9.52 -20.20
CA SER A 194 6.38 -9.40 -19.62
C SER A 194 6.91 -10.72 -19.03
N GLY A 195 6.02 -11.70 -18.84
CA GLY A 195 6.32 -13.06 -18.34
C GLY A 195 6.21 -13.19 -16.84
#